data_AF-A0A3N5KKC6-F1
#
_entry.id   AF-A0A3N5KKC6-F1
#
_cell.length_a   1.000
_cell.length_b   1.000
_cell.length_c   1.000
_cell.angle_alpha   90.00
_cell.angle_beta   90.00
_cell.angle_gamma   90.00
#
_symmetry.space_group_name_H-M   'P 1'
#
loop_
_entity.id
_entity.type
_entity.pdbx_description
1 polymer ?
#
loop_
_entity_poly.entity_id
_entity_poly.type
_entity_poly.pdbx_seq_one_letter_code
_entity_poly.pdbx_strand_id
1 'polypeptide(L)'
;MTPYRLVLLDRPAWFVPMIEQEEMARVGGEALVGWARLGESRELDPANASLGLSAEALSRFSLAYVPRARHTPDVVERMAHDADAVMVTSAAVTAEIMDRLPRLRVIGRPGIGYDVVDVDAATARGIAVFSAPGFCACEVADHTLMMALALARKAPVLHAAIRRGVYERGLASPMTAAYEMTLGLIAFGEIGREVAVRAKPFGFTLVAYDPLVAPAVAERYGVAMVGLDELLQRADIVSVHAPLSKGTFHLLGAREFALMKRTAYVINTARGAVIDQQALIEAL
;
A
#
# COMPACT_ATOMS: atom_id res chain seq x y z
N MET A 1 34.62 15.30 1.72
CA MET A 1 33.28 15.89 1.55
C MET A 1 32.44 15.45 2.74
N THR A 2 31.59 16.33 3.28
CA THR A 2 30.64 15.94 4.33
C THR A 2 29.63 14.97 3.73
N PRO A 3 29.37 13.80 4.36
CA PRO A 3 28.39 12.85 3.84
C PRO A 3 26.98 13.45 3.91
N TYR A 4 26.14 13.10 2.93
CA TYR A 4 24.72 13.39 2.94
C TYR A 4 24.04 12.65 4.10
N ARG A 5 23.12 13.29 4.79
CA ARG A 5 22.39 12.68 5.91
C ARG A 5 21.02 12.19 5.47
N LEU A 6 20.81 10.87 5.51
CA LEU A 6 19.53 10.21 5.27
C LEU A 6 18.90 9.86 6.62
N VAL A 7 17.64 10.27 6.82
CA VAL A 7 16.89 9.97 8.05
C VAL A 7 15.68 9.10 7.74
N LEU A 8 15.57 7.94 8.38
CA LEU A 8 14.37 7.09 8.32
C LEU A 8 13.39 7.55 9.40
N LEU A 9 12.27 8.15 9.00
CA LEU A 9 11.28 8.69 9.92
C LEU A 9 10.45 7.60 10.59
N ASP A 10 10.23 6.47 9.93
CA ASP A 10 9.54 5.31 10.48
C ASP A 10 9.97 4.00 9.81
N ARG A 11 9.68 2.88 10.46
CA ARG A 11 10.14 1.56 10.04
C ARG A 11 9.12 0.90 9.08
N PRO A 12 9.51 0.50 7.85
CA PRO A 12 8.72 -0.43 7.05
C PRO A 12 8.69 -1.81 7.72
N ALA A 13 7.51 -2.41 7.87
CA ALA A 13 7.35 -3.71 8.55
C ALA A 13 8.15 -4.87 7.90
N TRP A 14 8.44 -4.77 6.60
CA TRP A 14 9.23 -5.71 5.81
C TRP A 14 10.73 -5.37 5.77
N PHE A 15 11.14 -4.21 6.29
CA PHE A 15 12.53 -3.78 6.40
C PHE A 15 13.17 -4.27 7.72
N VAL A 16 12.83 -5.51 8.08
CA VAL A 16 13.38 -6.23 9.22
C VAL A 16 13.89 -7.56 8.67
N PRO A 17 15.22 -7.81 8.66
CA PRO A 17 15.65 -9.19 8.82
C PRO A 17 15.25 -9.60 10.22
N MET A 18 14.49 -10.68 10.28
CA MET A 18 14.10 -11.49 11.43
C MET A 18 15.25 -11.67 12.45
N ILE A 19 15.56 -10.66 13.27
CA ILE A 19 16.65 -10.70 14.25
C ILE A 19 16.20 -9.98 15.53
N GLU A 20 15.43 -10.73 16.31
CA GLU A 20 15.41 -10.72 17.76
C GLU A 20 15.37 -12.23 18.06
N GLN A 21 16.38 -12.91 18.63
CA GLN A 21 17.13 -12.54 19.83
C GLN A 21 18.52 -13.22 19.95
N GLU A 22 18.95 -14.10 19.03
CA GLU A 22 20.13 -14.95 19.27
C GLU A 22 21.40 -14.59 18.46
N GLU A 23 21.28 -13.92 17.30
CA GLU A 23 22.41 -13.59 16.42
C GLU A 23 23.28 -12.40 16.88
N MET A 24 22.77 -11.59 17.80
CA MET A 24 23.50 -10.47 18.42
C MET A 24 24.57 -10.92 19.44
N ALA A 25 24.72 -12.23 19.70
CA ALA A 25 25.61 -12.76 20.72
C ALA A 25 26.86 -13.50 20.20
N ARG A 26 27.00 -13.81 18.89
CA ARG A 26 27.85 -14.95 18.47
C ARG A 26 28.85 -14.82 17.31
N VAL A 27 29.25 -13.63 16.88
CA VAL A 27 30.43 -13.40 16.00
C VAL A 27 30.19 -13.61 14.48
N GLY A 28 30.74 -12.67 13.68
CA GLY A 28 31.40 -12.85 12.37
C GLY A 28 30.74 -13.67 11.25
N GLY A 29 30.14 -12.98 10.28
CA GLY A 29 29.89 -13.52 8.94
C GLY A 29 28.66 -12.92 8.25
N GLU A 30 28.91 -11.86 7.46
CA GLU A 30 28.09 -11.24 6.41
C GLU A 30 26.66 -10.74 6.76
N ALA A 31 26.46 -9.44 6.50
CA ALA A 31 25.27 -8.62 6.70
C ALA A 31 25.00 -8.19 8.17
N LEU A 32 25.76 -7.19 8.63
CA LEU A 32 25.35 -6.31 9.73
C LEU A 32 25.20 -4.88 9.21
N VAL A 33 23.97 -4.49 8.87
CA VAL A 33 23.62 -3.07 8.79
C VAL A 33 23.68 -2.54 10.22
N GLY A 34 24.78 -1.90 10.57
CA GLY A 34 25.01 -1.36 11.91
C GLY A 34 24.00 -0.27 12.25
N TRP A 35 22.98 -0.59 13.04
CA TRP A 35 21.98 0.39 13.48
C TRP A 35 22.63 1.44 14.40
N ALA A 36 22.31 2.71 14.15
CA ALA A 36 22.66 3.80 15.04
C ALA A 36 21.72 3.81 16.26
N ARG A 37 22.24 4.21 17.43
CA ARG A 37 21.37 4.62 18.54
C ARG A 37 20.56 5.84 18.09
N LEU A 38 19.35 5.98 18.61
CA LEU A 38 18.45 7.13 18.39
C LEU A 38 19.22 8.46 18.26
N GLY A 39 19.14 9.10 17.09
CA GLY A 39 19.75 10.41 16.85
C GLY A 39 21.25 10.42 16.50
N GLU A 40 21.96 9.30 16.64
CA GLU A 40 23.34 9.19 16.16
C GLU A 40 23.36 8.90 14.66
N SER A 41 24.29 9.54 13.96
CA SER A 41 24.55 9.30 12.55
C SER A 41 25.67 8.27 12.42
N ARG A 42 25.49 7.25 11.58
CA ARG A 42 26.57 6.29 11.24
C ARG A 42 26.81 6.28 9.74
N GLU A 43 28.08 6.14 9.35
CA GLU A 43 28.44 5.88 7.96
C GLU A 43 27.88 4.53 7.53
N LEU A 44 27.33 4.46 6.31
CA LEU A 44 26.91 3.19 5.73
C LEU A 44 28.16 2.37 5.43
N ASP A 45 28.24 1.16 5.99
CA ASP A 45 29.30 0.21 5.64
C ASP A 45 29.08 -0.26 4.18
N PRO A 46 29.99 0.09 3.25
CA PRO A 46 29.84 -0.26 1.86
C PRO A 46 29.86 -1.76 1.57
N ALA A 47 30.45 -2.57 2.45
CA ALA A 47 30.55 -4.02 2.29
C ALA A 47 29.26 -4.77 2.66
N ASN A 48 28.34 -4.11 3.38
CA ASN A 48 27.12 -4.71 3.94
C ASN A 48 25.82 -4.21 3.27
N ALA A 49 25.93 -3.48 2.15
CA ALA A 49 24.77 -2.86 1.48
C ALA A 49 24.34 -3.65 0.22
N SER A 50 23.15 -4.24 0.25
CA SER A 50 22.53 -4.91 -0.90
C SER A 50 21.80 -3.94 -1.87
N LEU A 51 22.14 -2.64 -1.84
CA LEU A 51 21.40 -1.59 -2.57
C LEU A 51 21.77 -1.45 -4.06
N GLY A 52 22.66 -2.29 -4.59
CA GLY A 52 23.15 -2.17 -5.98
C GLY A 52 23.98 -0.90 -6.25
N LEU A 53 24.38 -0.19 -5.18
CA LEU A 53 25.21 1.01 -5.23
C LEU A 53 26.68 0.65 -4.98
N SER A 54 27.60 1.35 -5.64
CA SER A 54 29.03 1.14 -5.44
C SER A 54 29.46 1.58 -4.03
N ALA A 55 30.58 1.03 -3.55
CA ALA A 55 31.09 1.39 -2.24
C ALA A 55 31.41 2.89 -2.09
N GLU A 56 31.87 3.49 -3.20
CA GLU A 56 32.12 4.93 -3.31
C GLU A 56 30.83 5.76 -3.23
N ALA A 57 29.70 5.24 -3.73
CA ALA A 57 28.42 5.92 -3.61
C ALA A 57 27.92 5.87 -2.16
N LEU A 58 28.05 4.72 -1.49
CA LEU A 58 27.56 4.52 -0.13
C LEU A 58 28.34 5.31 0.92
N SER A 59 29.67 5.46 0.74
CA SER A 59 30.50 6.28 1.64
C SER A 59 30.13 7.76 1.67
N ARG A 60 29.31 8.23 0.71
CA ARG A 60 28.79 9.60 0.66
C ARG A 60 27.55 9.79 1.53
N PHE A 61 27.05 8.75 2.20
CA PHE A 61 25.82 8.83 3.01
C PHE A 61 26.05 8.40 4.45
N SER A 62 25.31 9.05 5.33
CA SER A 62 25.18 8.69 6.73
C SER A 62 23.71 8.47 7.07
N LEU A 63 23.42 7.45 7.87
CA LEU A 63 22.07 7.03 8.20
C LEU A 63 21.73 7.31 9.67
N ALA A 64 20.57 7.91 9.89
CA ALA A 64 19.94 7.99 11.21
C ALA A 64 18.53 7.40 11.17
N TYR A 65 18.13 6.70 12.23
CA TYR A 65 16.81 6.09 12.35
C TYR A 65 16.02 6.72 13.49
N VAL A 66 14.76 7.05 13.21
CA VAL A 66 13.78 7.50 14.18
C VAL A 66 12.80 6.35 14.43
N PRO A 67 12.82 5.72 15.63
CA PRO A 67 11.83 4.73 15.96
C PRO A 67 10.44 5.33 15.98
N ARG A 68 9.44 4.47 15.73
CA ARG A 68 8.02 4.82 15.69
C ARG A 68 7.63 5.55 16.99
N ALA A 69 7.58 6.87 16.90
CA ALA A 69 7.08 7.78 17.92
C ALA A 69 5.89 8.53 17.32
N ARG A 70 5.18 9.35 18.10
CA ARG A 70 4.29 10.34 17.47
C ARG A 70 5.18 11.29 16.67
N HIS A 71 5.07 11.24 15.34
CA HIS A 71 5.82 12.09 14.42
C HIS A 71 5.25 13.51 14.40
N THR A 72 5.31 14.20 15.54
CA THR A 72 4.98 15.62 15.60
C THR A 72 6.09 16.43 14.92
N PRO A 73 5.78 17.63 14.40
CA PRO A 73 6.77 18.51 13.79
C PRO A 73 8.01 18.72 14.66
N ASP A 74 7.84 18.96 15.96
CA ASP A 74 8.96 19.18 16.90
C ASP A 74 9.86 17.94 17.11
N VAL A 75 9.28 16.74 17.04
CA VAL A 75 10.03 15.48 17.14
C VAL A 75 10.85 15.25 15.88
N VAL A 76 10.23 15.48 14.71
CA VAL A 76 10.90 15.33 13.41
C VAL A 76 12.02 16.35 13.27
N GLU A 77 11.78 17.62 13.59
CA GLU A 77 12.79 18.69 13.57
C GLU A 77 14.00 18.31 14.41
N ARG A 78 13.82 17.99 15.70
CA ARG A 78 14.93 17.64 16.59
C ARG A 78 15.80 16.49 16.06
N MET A 79 15.23 15.56 15.31
CA MET A 79 15.92 14.34 14.86
C MET A 79 16.46 14.44 13.42
N ALA A 80 15.83 15.27 12.59
CA ALA A 80 16.07 15.32 11.16
C ALA A 80 16.44 16.72 10.65
N HIS A 81 16.58 17.74 11.50
CA HIS A 81 16.87 19.14 11.11
C HIS A 81 17.96 19.25 10.03
N ASP A 82 19.04 18.49 10.19
CA ASP A 82 20.19 18.51 9.26
C ASP A 82 20.12 17.44 8.15
N ALA A 83 18.96 16.83 7.92
CA ALA A 83 18.78 15.79 6.92
C ALA A 83 18.78 16.38 5.50
N ASP A 84 19.58 15.78 4.61
CA ASP A 84 19.52 16.06 3.18
C ASP A 84 18.40 15.23 2.52
N ALA A 85 18.07 14.08 3.10
CA ALA A 85 16.99 13.21 2.65
C ALA A 85 16.23 12.59 3.84
N VAL A 86 14.92 12.38 3.67
CA VAL A 86 14.13 11.56 4.60
C VAL A 86 13.46 10.41 3.88
N MET A 87 13.33 9.27 4.55
CA MET A 87 12.53 8.14 4.09
C MET A 87 11.34 7.92 5.03
N VAL A 88 10.15 7.72 4.47
CA VAL A 88 8.90 7.67 5.22
C VAL A 88 7.93 6.62 4.68
N THR A 89 7.22 5.93 5.57
CA THR A 89 6.27 4.85 5.24
C THR A 89 4.84 5.19 5.63
N SER A 90 4.66 5.79 6.81
CA SER A 90 3.38 6.03 7.49
C SER A 90 3.27 7.43 8.11
N ALA A 91 4.38 8.05 8.52
CA ALA A 91 4.41 9.38 9.09
C ALA A 91 4.00 10.42 8.05
N ALA A 92 3.16 11.38 8.44
CA ALA A 92 2.84 12.50 7.57
C ALA A 92 4.08 13.39 7.41
N VAL A 93 4.39 13.81 6.19
CA VAL A 93 5.40 14.81 5.85
C VAL A 93 4.67 16.01 5.26
N THR A 94 4.24 16.89 6.16
CA THR A 94 3.46 18.09 5.85
C THR A 94 4.36 19.27 5.46
N ALA A 95 3.76 20.34 4.93
CA ALA A 95 4.44 21.63 4.74
C ALA A 95 5.17 22.11 6.01
N GLU A 96 4.52 22.01 7.18
CA GLU A 96 5.11 22.41 8.47
C GLU A 96 6.36 21.60 8.81
N ILE A 97 6.34 20.28 8.55
CA ILE A 97 7.53 19.44 8.77
C ILE A 97 8.64 19.87 7.82
N MET A 98 8.33 20.10 6.53
CA MET A 98 9.33 20.52 5.55
C MET A 98 9.97 21.88 5.90
N ASP A 99 9.19 22.82 6.45
CA ASP A 99 9.70 24.14 6.87
C ASP A 99 10.72 24.06 8.01
N ARG A 100 10.68 22.99 8.80
CA ARG A 100 11.61 22.74 9.91
C ARG A 100 12.86 21.95 9.50
N LEU A 101 12.95 21.53 8.24
CA LEU A 101 14.05 20.73 7.71
C LEU A 101 14.79 21.51 6.60
N PRO A 102 15.60 22.52 6.96
CA PRO A 102 16.14 23.51 6.01
C PRO A 102 17.08 22.93 4.94
N ARG A 103 17.60 21.72 5.16
CA ARG A 103 18.50 21.02 4.23
C ARG A 103 17.81 19.95 3.39
N LEU A 104 16.52 19.72 3.60
CA LEU A 104 15.81 18.63 2.96
C LEU A 104 15.75 18.84 1.45
N ARG A 105 16.20 17.84 0.69
CA ARG A 105 16.19 17.86 -0.79
C ARG A 105 15.39 16.70 -1.37
N VAL A 106 15.27 15.60 -0.63
CA VAL A 106 14.67 14.35 -1.12
C VAL A 106 13.79 13.71 -0.07
N ILE A 107 12.58 13.31 -0.46
CA ILE A 107 11.67 12.48 0.34
C ILE A 107 11.48 11.15 -0.40
N GLY A 108 11.88 10.05 0.23
CA GLY A 108 11.67 8.70 -0.28
C GLY A 108 10.50 8.01 0.42
N ARG A 109 9.55 7.50 -0.35
CA ARG A 109 8.46 6.65 0.13
C ARG A 109 8.68 5.23 -0.43
N PRO A 110 9.19 4.26 0.35
CA PRO A 110 9.44 2.90 -0.13
C PRO A 110 8.11 2.12 -0.19
N GLY A 111 7.29 2.49 -1.16
CA GLY A 111 6.07 1.80 -1.57
C GLY A 111 5.27 2.68 -2.53
N ILE A 112 4.10 2.18 -2.98
CA ILE A 112 3.38 2.80 -4.11
C ILE A 112 2.71 4.13 -3.73
N GLY A 113 1.83 4.12 -2.72
CA GLY A 113 1.07 5.33 -2.33
C GLY A 113 1.93 6.31 -1.54
N TYR A 114 1.84 7.59 -1.90
CA TYR A 114 2.57 8.71 -1.31
C TYR A 114 1.64 9.72 -0.63
N ASP A 115 0.44 9.28 -0.25
CA ASP A 115 -0.62 10.05 0.41
C ASP A 115 -0.22 10.66 1.76
N VAL A 116 0.88 10.20 2.34
CA VAL A 116 1.47 10.76 3.57
C VAL A 116 2.38 11.96 3.31
N VAL A 117 2.70 12.29 2.05
CA VAL A 117 3.57 13.41 1.68
C VAL A 117 2.74 14.50 1.00
N ASP A 118 2.87 15.73 1.47
CA ASP A 118 2.33 16.89 0.76
C ASP A 118 3.19 17.21 -0.47
N VAL A 119 2.86 16.59 -1.60
CA VAL A 119 3.64 16.70 -2.85
C VAL A 119 3.64 18.12 -3.41
N ASP A 120 2.53 18.86 -3.26
CA ASP A 120 2.44 20.25 -3.72
C ASP A 120 3.39 21.14 -2.91
N ALA A 121 3.41 20.97 -1.58
CA ALA A 121 4.32 21.70 -0.70
C ALA A 121 5.80 21.32 -0.94
N ALA A 122 6.08 20.05 -1.22
CA ALA A 122 7.43 19.59 -1.57
C ALA A 122 7.91 20.21 -2.89
N THR A 123 7.05 20.22 -3.91
CA THR A 123 7.34 20.81 -5.24
C THR A 123 7.61 22.31 -5.14
N ALA A 124 6.81 23.04 -4.36
CA ALA A 124 7.01 24.47 -4.13
C ALA A 124 8.36 24.80 -3.46
N ARG A 125 8.95 23.84 -2.73
CA ARG A 125 10.25 23.96 -2.05
C ARG A 125 11.42 23.39 -2.86
N GLY A 126 11.17 22.85 -4.05
CA GLY A 126 12.19 22.17 -4.86
C GLY A 126 12.65 20.83 -4.26
N ILE A 127 11.83 20.22 -3.41
CA ILE A 127 12.10 18.93 -2.76
C ILE A 127 11.56 17.82 -3.67
N ALA A 128 12.42 16.89 -4.06
CA ALA A 128 12.03 15.76 -4.89
C ALA A 128 11.35 14.66 -4.05
N VAL A 129 10.23 14.12 -4.54
CA VAL A 129 9.51 13.01 -3.92
C VAL A 129 9.65 11.76 -4.78
N PHE A 130 10.13 10.67 -4.19
CA PHE A 130 10.28 9.38 -4.85
C PHE A 130 9.35 8.35 -4.23
N SER A 131 8.65 7.60 -5.06
CA SER A 131 7.93 6.39 -4.66
C SER A 131 8.63 5.14 -5.23
N ALA A 132 8.13 3.95 -4.86
CA ALA A 132 8.54 2.70 -5.48
C ALA A 132 7.38 2.12 -6.31
N PRO A 133 7.22 2.51 -7.60
CA PRO A 133 6.26 1.89 -8.51
C PRO A 133 6.46 0.36 -8.57
N GLY A 134 5.38 -0.39 -8.74
CA GLY A 134 5.40 -1.86 -8.76
C GLY A 134 5.62 -2.57 -7.43
N PHE A 135 6.03 -1.86 -6.37
CA PHE A 135 6.27 -2.48 -5.07
C PHE A 135 5.01 -3.17 -4.52
N CYS A 136 5.10 -4.47 -4.26
CA CYS A 136 4.02 -5.32 -3.78
C CYS A 136 2.79 -5.44 -4.70
N ALA A 137 2.88 -5.10 -5.99
CA ALA A 137 1.72 -5.15 -6.87
C ALA A 137 1.16 -6.58 -7.01
N CYS A 138 2.05 -7.56 -7.17
CA CYS A 138 1.72 -8.99 -7.20
C CYS A 138 1.09 -9.47 -5.90
N GLU A 139 1.69 -9.12 -4.76
CA GLU A 139 1.27 -9.54 -3.42
C GLU A 139 -0.10 -8.96 -3.06
N VAL A 140 -0.35 -7.69 -3.39
CA VAL A 140 -1.66 -7.06 -3.20
C VAL A 140 -2.70 -7.72 -4.12
N ALA A 141 -2.33 -8.08 -5.35
CA ALA A 141 -3.22 -8.78 -6.26
C ALA A 141 -3.57 -10.19 -5.77
N ASP A 142 -2.58 -10.94 -5.27
CA ASP A 142 -2.79 -12.25 -4.63
C ASP A 142 -3.72 -12.14 -3.42
N HIS A 143 -3.48 -11.14 -2.56
CA HIS A 143 -4.32 -10.89 -1.39
C HIS A 143 -5.77 -10.53 -1.77
N THR A 144 -5.93 -9.72 -2.81
CA THR A 144 -7.25 -9.33 -3.33
C THR A 144 -8.02 -10.54 -3.86
N LEU A 145 -7.37 -11.39 -4.66
CA LEU A 145 -8.03 -12.58 -5.19
C LEU A 145 -8.32 -13.61 -4.09
N MET A 146 -7.43 -13.78 -3.12
CA MET A 146 -7.68 -14.60 -1.93
C MET A 146 -8.96 -14.13 -1.21
N MET A 147 -9.12 -12.83 -0.97
CA MET A 147 -10.32 -12.25 -0.37
C MET A 147 -11.57 -12.49 -1.24
N ALA A 148 -11.48 -12.27 -2.55
CA ALA A 148 -12.59 -12.49 -3.47
C ALA A 148 -13.10 -13.94 -3.45
N LEU A 149 -12.17 -14.90 -3.51
CA LEU A 149 -12.51 -16.33 -3.44
C LEU A 149 -13.05 -16.72 -2.07
N ALA A 150 -12.46 -16.21 -0.98
CA ALA A 150 -12.94 -16.47 0.37
C ALA A 150 -14.38 -15.98 0.59
N LEU A 151 -14.72 -14.80 0.05
CA LEU A 151 -16.07 -14.23 0.11
C LEU A 151 -17.05 -14.98 -0.79
N ALA A 152 -16.67 -15.29 -2.04
CA ALA A 152 -17.49 -16.08 -2.96
C ALA A 152 -17.83 -17.46 -2.37
N ARG A 153 -16.88 -18.09 -1.67
CA ARG A 153 -17.06 -19.39 -1.02
C ARG A 153 -17.56 -19.30 0.43
N LYS A 154 -17.82 -18.09 0.94
CA LYS A 154 -18.27 -17.82 2.32
C LYS A 154 -17.39 -18.53 3.37
N ALA A 155 -16.09 -18.62 3.09
CA ALA A 155 -15.13 -19.34 3.91
C ALA A 155 -15.06 -18.82 5.36
N PRO A 156 -15.08 -17.49 5.63
CA PRO A 156 -15.08 -16.99 7.01
C PRO A 156 -16.31 -17.44 7.82
N VAL A 157 -17.49 -17.42 7.20
CA VAL A 157 -18.76 -17.83 7.83
C VAL A 157 -18.73 -19.33 8.17
N LEU A 158 -18.33 -20.15 7.20
CA LEU A 158 -18.22 -21.60 7.39
C LEU A 158 -17.16 -21.96 8.43
N HIS A 159 -16.00 -21.29 8.40
CA HIS A 159 -14.94 -21.48 9.39
C HIS A 159 -15.44 -21.18 10.82
N ALA A 160 -16.13 -20.05 11.00
CA ALA A 160 -16.68 -19.66 12.30
C ALA A 160 -17.73 -20.67 12.81
N ALA A 161 -18.54 -21.25 11.91
CA ALA A 161 -19.51 -22.28 12.27
C ALA A 161 -18.84 -23.56 12.79
N ILE A 162 -17.84 -24.06 12.05
CA ILE A 162 -17.08 -25.26 12.43
C ILE A 162 -16.37 -25.06 13.77
N ARG A 163 -15.79 -23.88 14.03
CA ARG A 163 -15.16 -23.54 15.31
C ARG A 163 -16.13 -23.58 16.50
N ARG A 164 -17.43 -23.44 16.25
CA ARG A 164 -18.50 -23.56 17.27
C ARG A 164 -19.14 -24.95 17.32
N GLY A 165 -18.60 -25.92 16.59
CA GLY A 165 -19.16 -27.28 16.50
C GLY A 165 -20.41 -27.40 15.63
N VAL A 166 -20.74 -26.38 14.84
CA VAL A 166 -21.89 -26.38 13.94
C VAL A 166 -21.48 -26.90 12.57
N TYR A 167 -22.06 -28.02 12.15
CA TYR A 167 -21.91 -28.60 10.82
C TYR A 167 -23.28 -28.78 10.16
N GLU A 168 -23.69 -27.80 9.35
CA GLU A 168 -25.00 -27.79 8.70
C GLU A 168 -24.88 -27.66 7.19
N ARG A 169 -25.53 -28.58 6.46
CA ARG A 169 -25.62 -28.49 5.00
C ARG A 169 -26.51 -27.31 4.64
N GLY A 170 -25.99 -26.42 3.79
CA GLY A 170 -26.74 -25.26 3.29
C GLY A 170 -26.60 -23.99 4.14
N LEU A 171 -25.83 -24.01 5.24
CA LEU A 171 -25.60 -22.84 6.11
C LEU A 171 -25.15 -21.59 5.34
N ALA A 172 -24.38 -21.79 4.27
CA ALA A 172 -23.86 -20.73 3.42
C ALA A 172 -24.56 -20.63 2.06
N SER A 173 -25.71 -21.29 1.85
CA SER A 173 -26.44 -21.24 0.59
C SER A 173 -27.17 -19.89 0.41
N PRO A 174 -27.30 -19.35 -0.82
CA PRO A 174 -26.63 -19.78 -2.04
C PRO A 174 -25.13 -19.42 -2.04
N MET A 175 -24.34 -20.15 -2.82
CA MET A 175 -22.90 -19.96 -2.96
C MET A 175 -22.54 -20.00 -4.44
N THR A 176 -22.68 -18.84 -5.11
CA THR A 176 -22.42 -18.69 -6.54
C THR A 176 -20.97 -19.01 -6.87
N ALA A 177 -20.73 -19.71 -7.97
CA ALA A 177 -19.37 -20.03 -8.37
C ALA A 177 -18.67 -18.80 -8.99
N ALA A 178 -17.34 -18.73 -8.87
CA ALA A 178 -16.56 -17.60 -9.41
C ALA A 178 -16.79 -17.36 -10.91
N TYR A 179 -16.98 -18.43 -11.69
CA TYR A 179 -17.24 -18.33 -13.14
C TYR A 179 -18.62 -17.77 -13.50
N GLU A 180 -19.51 -17.62 -12.52
CA GLU A 180 -20.83 -17.01 -12.66
C GLU A 180 -20.84 -15.57 -12.11
N MET A 181 -19.72 -15.10 -11.56
CA MET A 181 -19.59 -13.79 -10.92
C MET A 181 -18.89 -12.77 -11.82
N THR A 182 -19.30 -11.51 -11.66
CA THR A 182 -18.60 -10.35 -12.20
C THR A 182 -17.70 -9.73 -11.12
N LEU A 183 -16.39 -9.65 -11.39
CA LEU A 183 -15.41 -8.92 -10.58
C LEU A 183 -15.16 -7.53 -11.21
N GLY A 184 -15.60 -6.49 -10.51
CA GLY A 184 -15.40 -5.10 -10.87
C GLY A 184 -14.15 -4.51 -10.24
N LEU A 185 -13.27 -3.94 -11.05
CA LEU A 185 -12.00 -3.35 -10.62
C LEU A 185 -12.04 -1.81 -10.73
N ILE A 186 -11.99 -1.12 -9.59
CA ILE A 186 -11.89 0.35 -9.55
C ILE A 186 -10.41 0.75 -9.49
N ALA A 187 -10.00 1.57 -10.47
CA ALA A 187 -8.62 1.86 -10.87
C ALA A 187 -7.91 0.65 -11.50
N PHE A 188 -7.64 0.75 -12.80
CA PHE A 188 -7.05 -0.29 -13.64
C PHE A 188 -5.55 -0.02 -13.92
N GLY A 189 -4.86 0.37 -12.85
CA GLY A 189 -3.41 0.50 -12.80
C GLY A 189 -2.71 -0.86 -12.67
N GLU A 190 -1.47 -0.84 -12.19
CA GLU A 190 -0.62 -2.04 -12.09
C GLU A 190 -1.27 -3.16 -11.24
N ILE A 191 -1.76 -2.84 -10.04
CA ILE A 191 -2.43 -3.82 -9.16
C ILE A 191 -3.71 -4.37 -9.82
N GLY A 192 -4.56 -3.50 -10.37
CA GLY A 192 -5.80 -3.94 -11.03
C GLY A 192 -5.55 -4.89 -12.19
N ARG A 193 -4.48 -4.65 -12.97
CA ARG A 193 -4.04 -5.56 -14.05
C ARG A 193 -3.56 -6.90 -13.51
N GLU A 194 -2.76 -6.89 -12.45
CA GLU A 194 -2.28 -8.12 -11.81
C GLU A 194 -3.42 -8.94 -11.20
N VAL A 195 -4.47 -8.28 -10.67
CA VAL A 195 -5.70 -8.94 -10.22
C VAL A 195 -6.43 -9.59 -11.40
N ALA A 196 -6.57 -8.88 -12.52
CA ALA A 196 -7.22 -9.42 -13.72
C ALA A 196 -6.51 -10.67 -14.25
N VAL A 197 -5.18 -10.67 -14.29
CA VAL A 197 -4.37 -11.84 -14.69
C VAL A 197 -4.68 -13.05 -13.83
N ARG A 198 -4.72 -12.87 -12.50
CA ARG A 198 -4.95 -13.97 -11.54
C ARG A 198 -6.41 -14.42 -11.48
N ALA A 199 -7.35 -13.53 -11.73
CA ALA A 199 -8.79 -13.83 -11.67
C ALA A 199 -9.25 -14.64 -12.90
N LYS A 200 -8.60 -14.47 -14.05
CA LYS A 200 -9.02 -15.08 -15.32
C LYS A 200 -9.13 -16.62 -15.28
N PRO A 201 -8.17 -17.39 -14.71
CA PRO A 201 -8.30 -18.85 -14.60
C PRO A 201 -9.46 -19.33 -13.73
N PHE A 202 -9.99 -18.48 -12.83
CA PHE A 202 -11.17 -18.80 -12.00
C PHE A 202 -12.50 -18.55 -12.73
N GLY A 203 -12.46 -17.96 -13.93
CA GLY A 203 -13.61 -17.76 -14.81
C GLY A 203 -14.42 -16.49 -14.54
N PHE A 204 -13.97 -15.59 -13.66
CA PHE A 204 -14.68 -14.33 -13.40
C PHE A 204 -14.93 -13.55 -14.70
N THR A 205 -16.13 -12.96 -14.82
CA THR A 205 -16.35 -11.88 -15.78
C THR A 205 -15.69 -10.62 -15.25
N LEU A 206 -14.79 -9.99 -16.01
CA LEU A 206 -14.02 -8.84 -15.54
C LEU A 206 -14.52 -7.54 -16.17
N VAL A 207 -14.80 -6.55 -15.31
CA VAL A 207 -15.09 -5.17 -15.73
C VAL A 207 -14.22 -4.21 -14.92
N ALA A 208 -13.87 -3.06 -15.48
CA ALA A 208 -13.05 -2.08 -14.80
C ALA A 208 -13.52 -0.64 -15.05
N TYR A 209 -13.25 0.23 -14.08
CA TYR A 209 -13.43 1.67 -14.19
C TYR A 209 -12.13 2.37 -13.81
N ASP A 210 -11.64 3.20 -14.73
CA ASP A 210 -10.49 4.06 -14.53
C ASP A 210 -10.54 5.20 -15.55
N PRO A 211 -10.71 6.47 -15.13
CA PRO A 211 -10.83 7.60 -16.04
C PRO A 211 -9.51 7.94 -16.76
N LEU A 212 -8.38 7.37 -16.32
CA LEU A 212 -7.04 7.67 -16.84
C LEU A 212 -6.50 6.56 -17.76
N VAL A 213 -7.21 5.42 -17.86
CA VAL A 213 -6.76 4.27 -18.65
C VAL A 213 -7.61 4.12 -19.90
N ALA A 214 -6.94 4.09 -21.06
CA ALA A 214 -7.61 3.86 -22.33
C ALA A 214 -8.19 2.43 -22.40
N PRO A 215 -9.41 2.23 -22.96
CA PRO A 215 -10.05 0.91 -23.09
C PRO A 215 -9.16 -0.18 -23.71
N ALA A 216 -8.39 0.16 -24.74
CA ALA A 216 -7.47 -0.76 -25.41
C ALA A 216 -6.40 -1.37 -24.50
N VAL A 217 -6.11 -0.77 -23.34
CA VAL A 217 -5.20 -1.35 -22.33
C VAL A 217 -5.88 -2.51 -21.62
N ALA A 218 -7.15 -2.35 -21.22
CA ALA A 218 -7.92 -3.35 -20.49
C ALA A 218 -8.32 -4.55 -21.36
N GLU A 219 -8.60 -4.31 -22.64
CA GLU A 219 -8.92 -5.37 -23.62
C GLU A 219 -7.82 -6.43 -23.71
N ARG A 220 -6.54 -6.04 -23.58
CA ARG A 220 -5.39 -6.98 -23.56
C ARG A 220 -5.43 -7.97 -22.41
N TYR A 221 -6.13 -7.62 -21.32
CA TYR A 221 -6.35 -8.48 -20.16
C TYR A 221 -7.69 -9.22 -20.23
N GLY A 222 -8.49 -9.02 -21.28
CA GLY A 222 -9.85 -9.55 -21.37
C GLY A 222 -10.82 -8.85 -20.41
N VAL A 223 -10.59 -7.57 -20.13
CA VAL A 223 -11.39 -6.75 -19.21
C VAL A 223 -12.12 -5.67 -20.01
N ALA A 224 -13.42 -5.49 -19.74
CA ALA A 224 -14.20 -4.42 -20.35
C ALA A 224 -14.13 -3.15 -19.48
N MET A 225 -13.74 -2.01 -20.08
CA MET A 225 -13.87 -0.71 -19.42
C MET A 225 -15.31 -0.22 -19.46
N VAL A 226 -15.85 0.19 -18.33
CA VAL A 226 -17.22 0.68 -18.17
C VAL A 226 -17.24 1.91 -17.26
N GLY A 227 -18.38 2.62 -17.20
CA GLY A 227 -18.57 3.70 -16.22
C GLY A 227 -18.65 3.17 -14.77
N LEU A 228 -18.35 4.02 -13.78
CA LEU A 228 -18.40 3.63 -12.37
C LEU A 228 -19.77 3.09 -11.97
N ASP A 229 -20.85 3.79 -12.30
CA ASP A 229 -22.21 3.38 -11.95
C ASP A 229 -22.58 2.02 -12.60
N GLU A 230 -22.15 1.80 -13.85
CA GLU A 230 -22.36 0.52 -14.53
C GLU A 230 -21.56 -0.62 -13.86
N LEU A 231 -20.30 -0.35 -13.47
CA LEU A 231 -19.48 -1.31 -12.72
C LEU A 231 -20.18 -1.74 -11.44
N LEU A 232 -20.66 -0.77 -10.64
CA LEU A 232 -21.30 -1.02 -9.36
C LEU A 232 -22.59 -1.84 -9.51
N GLN A 233 -23.39 -1.56 -10.54
CA GLN A 233 -24.62 -2.31 -10.82
C GLN A 233 -24.35 -3.74 -11.29
N ARG A 234 -23.26 -3.97 -12.04
CA ARG A 234 -22.94 -5.27 -12.65
C ARG A 234 -22.13 -6.19 -11.74
N ALA A 235 -21.26 -5.65 -10.90
CA ALA A 235 -20.31 -6.43 -10.12
C ALA A 235 -20.98 -7.21 -8.97
N ASP A 236 -20.55 -8.47 -8.80
CA ASP A 236 -20.82 -9.27 -7.60
C ASP A 236 -19.73 -9.04 -6.55
N ILE A 237 -18.53 -8.66 -6.99
CA ILE A 237 -17.42 -8.25 -6.14
C ILE A 237 -16.83 -6.97 -6.72
N VAL A 238 -16.78 -5.90 -5.93
CA VAL A 238 -16.11 -4.65 -6.28
C VAL A 238 -14.79 -4.59 -5.51
N SER A 239 -13.67 -4.46 -6.23
CA SER A 239 -12.34 -4.33 -5.64
C SER A 239 -11.73 -2.97 -5.97
N VAL A 240 -11.27 -2.26 -4.94
CA VAL A 240 -10.73 -0.91 -5.05
C VAL A 240 -9.21 -0.93 -5.01
N HIS A 241 -8.59 -0.36 -6.04
CA HIS A 241 -7.13 -0.25 -6.20
C HIS A 241 -6.65 1.19 -6.42
N ALA A 242 -7.53 2.16 -6.21
CA ALA A 242 -7.24 3.58 -6.42
C ALA A 242 -6.30 4.14 -5.33
N PRO A 243 -5.33 4.99 -5.67
CA PRO A 243 -4.59 5.75 -4.66
C PRO A 243 -5.53 6.71 -3.92
N LEU A 244 -5.18 7.12 -2.70
CA LEU A 244 -5.91 8.17 -1.99
C LEU A 244 -5.49 9.54 -2.53
N SER A 245 -6.48 10.33 -2.96
CA SER A 245 -6.33 11.66 -3.54
C SER A 245 -7.61 12.47 -3.30
N LYS A 246 -7.61 13.76 -3.65
CA LYS A 246 -8.84 14.58 -3.62
C LYS A 246 -9.98 13.99 -4.45
N GLY A 247 -9.68 13.34 -5.58
CA GLY A 247 -10.69 12.75 -6.47
C GLY A 247 -11.14 11.34 -6.07
N THR A 248 -10.48 10.72 -5.10
CA THR A 248 -10.76 9.34 -4.67
C THR A 248 -11.08 9.24 -3.18
N PHE A 249 -10.97 10.34 -2.42
CA PHE A 249 -11.44 10.44 -1.05
C PHE A 249 -12.95 10.21 -1.02
N HIS A 250 -13.39 9.20 -0.26
CA HIS A 250 -14.79 8.77 -0.17
C HIS A 250 -15.41 8.48 -1.55
N LEU A 251 -14.63 7.92 -2.48
CA LEU A 251 -15.09 7.50 -3.79
C LEU A 251 -16.29 6.54 -3.71
N LEU A 252 -16.31 5.65 -2.72
CA LEU A 252 -17.47 4.84 -2.40
C LEU A 252 -18.16 5.40 -1.16
N GLY A 253 -19.27 6.13 -1.38
CA GLY A 253 -20.16 6.62 -0.34
C GLY A 253 -21.56 6.01 -0.44
N ALA A 254 -22.53 6.63 0.24
CA ALA A 254 -23.89 6.11 0.34
C ALA A 254 -24.57 5.93 -1.04
N ARG A 255 -24.30 6.86 -1.98
CA ARG A 255 -24.83 6.76 -3.36
C ARG A 255 -24.28 5.54 -4.07
N GLU A 256 -22.95 5.34 -4.01
CA GLU A 256 -22.29 4.23 -4.69
C GLU A 256 -22.70 2.88 -4.10
N PHE A 257 -22.80 2.77 -2.77
CA PHE A 257 -23.31 1.57 -2.13
C PHE A 257 -24.77 1.26 -2.50
N ALA A 258 -25.60 2.29 -2.69
CA ALA A 258 -26.99 2.10 -3.14
C ALA A 258 -27.10 1.60 -4.60
N LEU A 259 -26.07 1.80 -5.43
CA LEU A 259 -26.02 1.28 -6.80
C LEU A 259 -25.56 -0.18 -6.87
N MET A 260 -24.93 -0.68 -5.80
CA MET A 260 -24.43 -2.05 -5.76
C MET A 260 -25.55 -3.07 -5.64
N LYS A 261 -25.30 -4.29 -6.11
CA LYS A 261 -26.20 -5.41 -5.81
C LYS A 261 -26.28 -5.60 -4.30
N ARG A 262 -27.47 -5.93 -3.79
CA ARG A 262 -27.68 -6.25 -2.37
C ARG A 262 -26.83 -7.43 -1.87
N THR A 263 -26.35 -8.27 -2.79
CA THR A 263 -25.53 -9.45 -2.52
C THR A 263 -24.04 -9.21 -2.82
N ALA A 264 -23.66 -8.01 -3.27
CA ALA A 264 -22.29 -7.74 -3.68
C ALA A 264 -21.35 -7.65 -2.48
N TYR A 265 -20.09 -7.96 -2.73
CA TYR A 265 -18.99 -7.75 -1.79
C TYR A 265 -18.13 -6.56 -2.21
N VAL A 266 -17.52 -5.89 -1.22
CA VAL A 266 -16.52 -4.84 -1.45
C VAL A 266 -15.20 -5.25 -0.83
N ILE A 267 -14.12 -5.11 -1.59
CA ILE A 267 -12.74 -5.37 -1.16
C ILE A 267 -11.96 -4.07 -1.32
N ASN A 268 -11.29 -3.63 -0.26
CA ASN A 268 -10.41 -2.47 -0.29
C ASN A 268 -9.03 -2.86 0.22
N THR A 269 -8.11 -3.09 -0.72
CA THR A 269 -6.69 -3.31 -0.44
C THR A 269 -5.85 -2.06 -0.75
N ALA A 270 -6.50 -0.91 -0.97
CA ALA A 270 -5.87 0.36 -1.28
C ALA A 270 -5.66 1.24 -0.04
N ARG A 271 -6.65 2.08 0.29
CA ARG A 271 -6.63 3.01 1.44
C ARG A 271 -8.02 3.11 2.03
N GLY A 272 -8.11 3.12 3.37
CA GLY A 272 -9.38 3.17 4.09
C GLY A 272 -10.25 4.35 3.67
N ALA A 273 -9.67 5.55 3.60
CA ALA A 273 -10.37 6.79 3.26
C ALA A 273 -10.84 6.90 1.80
N VAL A 274 -10.63 5.89 0.95
CA VAL A 274 -11.31 5.81 -0.36
C VAL A 274 -12.78 5.39 -0.18
N ILE A 275 -13.10 4.79 0.95
CA ILE A 275 -14.46 4.40 1.33
C ILE A 275 -14.92 5.29 2.47
N ASP A 276 -16.13 5.84 2.35
CA ASP A 276 -16.81 6.44 3.49
C ASP A 276 -17.21 5.33 4.47
N GLN A 277 -16.55 5.32 5.64
CA GLN A 277 -16.76 4.27 6.63
C GLN A 277 -18.17 4.27 7.21
N GLN A 278 -18.79 5.45 7.37
CA GLN A 278 -20.15 5.53 7.90
C GLN A 278 -21.14 4.95 6.89
N ALA A 279 -21.00 5.33 5.61
CA ALA A 279 -21.83 4.79 4.55
C ALA A 279 -21.66 3.26 4.37
N LEU A 280 -20.43 2.75 4.55
CA LEU A 280 -20.18 1.30 4.50
C LEU A 280 -20.90 0.57 5.64
N ILE A 281 -20.86 1.11 6.86
CA ILE A 281 -21.55 0.51 8.01
C ILE A 281 -23.07 0.49 7.78
N GLU A 282 -23.64 1.55 7.22
CA GLU A 282 -25.07 1.62 6.91
C GLU A 282 -25.51 0.65 5.80
N ALA A 283 -24.58 0.27 4.92
CA ALA A 283 -24.84 -0.66 3.82
C ALA A 283 -24.75 -2.15 4.23
N LEU A 284 -24.07 -2.48 5.34
CA LEU A 284 -23.87 -3.85 5.86
C LEU A 284 -25.02 -4.32 6.76
#